data_AF-A0A9X3DF25-F1
#
_entry.id   AF-A0A9X3DF25-F1
#
_cell.length_a   1.000
_cell.length_b   1.000
_cell.length_c   1.000
_cell.angle_alpha   90.00
_cell.angle_beta   90.00
_cell.angle_gamma   90.00
#
_symmetry.space_group_name_H-M   'P 1'
#
loop_
_entity.id
_entity.type
_entity.pdbx_description
1 polymer ?
#
loop_
_entity_poly.entity_id
_entity_poly.type
_entity_poly.pdbx_seq_one_letter_code
_entity_poly.pdbx_strand_id
1 'polypeptide(L)'
;MIAENTQIQMRKGILEYCVLSIISRGEIYASDIIAELRSAKLLVVEGTLYPLLTRLKNNGLLSYNWVESTSGPPRKYYTLTEVGKDILSQLDQTWQELAYAVGVSQEGAKS
;
A
#
# COMPACT_ATOMS: atom_id res chain seq x y z
N MET A 1 -18.43 17.43 3.83
CA MET A 1 -19.35 17.31 2.66
C MET A 1 -19.49 15.83 2.28
N ILE A 2 -20.62 15.32 1.77
CA ILE A 2 -20.81 13.87 1.54
C ILE A 2 -19.71 13.27 0.62
N ALA A 3 -19.36 13.97 -0.46
CA ALA A 3 -18.33 13.52 -1.41
C ALA A 3 -16.94 13.37 -0.77
N GLU A 4 -16.59 14.25 0.16
CA GLU A 4 -15.30 14.25 0.86
C GLU A 4 -15.12 12.98 1.70
N ASN A 5 -16.17 12.60 2.45
CA ASN A 5 -16.15 11.36 3.23
C ASN A 5 -15.99 10.13 2.33
N THR A 6 -16.70 10.07 1.20
CA THR A 6 -16.59 8.97 0.24
C THR A 6 -15.17 8.87 -0.35
N GLN A 7 -14.58 10.00 -0.75
CA GLN A 7 -13.21 10.05 -1.28
C GLN A 7 -12.18 9.56 -0.25
N ILE A 8 -12.36 9.91 1.03
CA ILE A 8 -11.50 9.43 2.11
C ILE A 8 -11.60 7.91 2.26
N GLN A 9 -12.80 7.33 2.23
CA GLN A 9 -13.00 5.89 2.36
C GLN A 9 -12.40 5.12 1.17
N MET A 10 -12.58 5.63 -0.05
CA MET A 10 -11.96 5.04 -1.25
C MET A 10 -10.43 4.97 -1.12
N ARG A 11 -9.78 6.07 -0.70
CA ARG A 11 -8.33 6.12 -0.51
C ARG A 11 -7.85 5.20 0.61
N LYS A 12 -8.59 5.13 1.72
CA LYS A 12 -8.28 4.21 2.83
C LYS A 12 -8.38 2.75 2.38
N GLY A 13 -9.38 2.41 1.58
CA GLY A 13 -9.60 1.06 1.07
C GLY A 13 -8.45 0.53 0.22
N ILE A 14 -7.81 1.40 -0.57
CA ILE A 14 -6.70 1.00 -1.47
C ILE A 14 -5.30 1.15 -0.86
N LEU A 15 -5.17 1.82 0.29
CA LEU A 15 -3.85 2.18 0.84
C LEU A 15 -2.99 0.96 1.14
N GLU A 16 -3.57 -0.06 1.76
CA GLU A 16 -2.85 -1.29 2.10
C GLU A 16 -2.32 -1.99 0.85
N TYR A 17 -3.16 -2.12 -0.18
CA TYR A 17 -2.78 -2.64 -1.48
C TYR A 17 -1.62 -1.86 -2.08
N CYS A 18 -1.73 -0.52 -2.18
CA CYS A 18 -0.66 0.31 -2.72
C CYS A 18 0.67 0.16 -1.96
N VAL A 19 0.65 0.04 -0.63
CA VAL A 19 1.85 -0.17 0.18
C VAL A 19 2.49 -1.53 -0.13
N LEU A 20 1.70 -2.60 -0.21
CA LEU A 20 2.20 -3.93 -0.57
C LEU A 20 2.78 -3.95 -1.99
N SER A 21 2.10 -3.34 -2.97
CA SER A 21 2.59 -3.21 -4.35
C SER A 21 3.89 -2.40 -4.46
N ILE A 22 4.08 -1.40 -3.60
CA ILE A 22 5.34 -0.63 -3.58
C ILE A 22 6.49 -1.52 -3.07
N ILE A 23 6.27 -2.20 -1.94
CA ILE A 23 7.28 -3.06 -1.28
C ILE A 23 7.59 -4.32 -2.12
N SER A 24 6.68 -4.78 -2.97
CA SER A 24 6.90 -5.97 -3.81
C SER A 24 8.04 -5.82 -4.81
N ARG A 25 8.42 -4.58 -5.15
CA ARG A 25 9.47 -4.27 -6.13
C ARG A 25 10.88 -4.38 -5.55
N GLY A 26 11.02 -4.54 -4.24
CA GLY A 26 12.30 -4.70 -3.57
C GLY A 26 12.31 -4.16 -2.15
N GLU A 27 13.46 -4.32 -1.49
CA GLU A 27 13.71 -3.80 -0.16
C GLU A 27 13.60 -2.25 -0.15
N ILE A 28 12.77 -1.70 0.74
CA ILE A 28 12.45 -0.26 0.74
C ILE A 28 12.29 0.33 2.15
N TYR A 29 12.71 1.59 2.31
CA TYR A 29 12.56 2.34 3.56
C TYR A 29 11.23 3.11 3.63
N ALA A 30 10.70 3.30 4.84
CA ALA A 30 9.39 3.92 5.06
C ALA A 30 9.26 5.32 4.43
N SER A 31 10.31 6.15 4.43
CA SER A 31 10.23 7.47 3.79
C SER A 31 10.05 7.40 2.28
N ASP A 32 10.63 6.38 1.64
CA ASP A 32 10.53 6.19 0.18
C ASP A 32 9.12 5.72 -0.18
N ILE A 33 8.52 4.85 0.64
CA ILE A 33 7.09 4.48 0.52
C ILE A 33 6.20 5.73 0.58
N ILE A 34 6.44 6.63 1.54
CA ILE A 34 5.68 7.89 1.67
C ILE A 34 5.85 8.76 0.42
N ALA A 35 7.09 8.88 -0.09
CA ALA A 35 7.39 9.68 -1.26
C ALA A 35 6.64 9.15 -2.50
N GLU A 36 6.63 7.83 -2.70
CA GLU A 36 5.91 7.19 -3.80
C GLU A 36 4.40 7.35 -3.68
N LEU A 37 3.81 7.08 -2.50
CA LEU A 37 2.38 7.31 -2.26
C LEU A 37 2.00 8.77 -2.54
N ARG A 38 2.83 9.72 -2.11
CA ARG A 38 2.62 11.15 -2.38
C ARG A 38 2.65 11.45 -3.88
N SER A 39 3.58 10.86 -4.63
CA SER A 39 3.64 11.02 -6.09
C SER A 39 2.38 10.47 -6.79
N ALA A 40 1.77 9.43 -6.23
CA ALA A 40 0.50 8.86 -6.65
C ALA A 40 -0.74 9.62 -6.13
N LYS A 41 -0.55 10.81 -5.52
CA LYS A 41 -1.60 11.64 -4.90
C LYS A 41 -2.31 10.99 -3.71
N LEU A 42 -1.71 9.95 -3.12
CA LEU A 42 -2.11 9.36 -1.84
C LEU A 42 -1.34 10.06 -0.71
N LEU A 43 -1.95 11.11 -0.16
CA LEU A 43 -1.36 11.88 0.93
C LEU A 43 -1.39 11.07 2.23
N VAL A 44 -0.25 10.47 2.56
CA VAL A 44 -0.05 9.67 3.77
C VAL A 44 1.06 10.28 4.60
N VAL A 45 0.85 10.32 5.91
CA VAL A 45 1.83 10.77 6.90
C VAL A 45 2.40 9.58 7.66
N GLU A 46 3.55 9.78 8.32
CA GLU A 46 4.22 8.74 9.12
C GLU A 46 3.30 8.10 10.16
N GLY A 47 2.49 8.91 10.85
CA GLY A 47 1.53 8.44 11.86
C GLY A 47 0.45 7.51 11.30
N THR A 48 0.28 7.43 9.98
CA THR A 48 -0.60 6.46 9.31
C THR A 48 0.18 5.27 8.76
N LEU A 49 1.36 5.51 8.19
CA LEU A 49 2.16 4.46 7.56
C LEU A 49 2.76 3.49 8.59
N TYR A 50 3.39 3.97 9.67
CA TYR A 50 4.07 3.09 10.62
C TYR A 50 3.14 2.09 11.34
N PRO A 51 1.93 2.49 11.80
CA PRO A 51 0.97 1.53 12.32
C PRO A 51 0.55 0.48 11.29
N LEU A 52 0.37 0.88 10.03
CA LEU A 52 0.06 -0.03 8.93
C LEU A 52 1.20 -1.04 8.71
N LEU A 53 2.45 -0.57 8.57
CA LEU A 53 3.61 -1.45 8.41
C LEU A 53 3.77 -2.42 9.58
N THR A 54 3.51 -1.95 10.80
CA THR A 54 3.52 -2.79 12.01
C THR A 54 2.44 -3.87 11.95
N ARG A 55 1.21 -3.53 11.56
CA ARG A 55 0.12 -4.49 11.39
C ARG A 55 0.44 -5.52 10.31
N LEU A 56 0.92 -5.08 9.14
CA LEU A 56 1.29 -5.97 8.03
C LEU A 56 2.41 -6.94 8.42
N LYS A 57 3.42 -6.45 9.15
CA LYS A 57 4.49 -7.30 9.71
C LYS A 57 3.96 -8.29 10.74
N ASN A 58 3.08 -7.86 11.64
CA ASN A 58 2.50 -8.73 12.67
C ASN A 58 1.58 -9.80 12.07
N ASN A 59 0.95 -9.51 10.94
CA ASN A 59 0.17 -10.46 10.17
C ASN A 59 1.05 -11.38 9.28
N GLY A 60 2.38 -11.19 9.29
CA GLY A 60 3.32 -12.03 8.55
C GLY A 60 3.48 -11.67 7.07
N LEU A 61 2.88 -10.57 6.60
CA LEU A 61 2.97 -10.15 5.19
C LEU A 61 4.30 -9.47 4.88
N LEU A 62 4.90 -8.83 5.88
CA LEU A 62 6.18 -8.13 5.76
C LEU A 62 7.23 -8.69 6.70
N SER A 63 8.48 -8.62 6.26
CA SER A 63 9.66 -8.71 7.12
C SER A 63 10.43 -7.39 7.06
N TYR A 64 11.38 -7.20 7.97
CA TYR A 64 12.30 -6.07 7.88
C TYR A 64 13.71 -6.45 8.32
N ASN A 65 14.69 -5.79 7.73
CA ASN A 65 16.08 -5.82 8.16
C ASN A 65 16.48 -4.46 8.75
N TRP A 66 17.38 -4.50 9.72
CA TRP A 66 18.05 -3.29 10.19
C TRP A 66 19.26 -3.02 9.30
N VAL A 67 19.29 -1.83 8.71
CA VAL A 67 20.41 -1.34 7.91
C VAL A 67 21.06 -0.21 8.69
N GLU A 68 22.37 -0.33 8.91
CA GLU A 68 23.14 0.74 9.55
C GLU A 68 23.07 2.00 8.68
N SER A 69 22.82 3.14 9.33
CA SER A 69 22.86 4.44 8.67
C SER A 69 24.25 5.02 8.82
N THR A 70 24.80 5.64 7.78
CA THR A 70 26.07 6.38 7.84
C THR A 70 26.04 7.54 8.84
N SER A 71 24.83 8.00 9.21
CA SER A 71 24.59 8.96 10.27
C SER A 71 23.19 8.74 10.86
N GLY A 72 23.09 8.57 12.18
CA GLY A 72 21.81 8.42 12.90
C GLY A 72 21.43 6.96 13.24
N PRO A 73 20.22 6.74 13.76
CA PRO A 73 19.77 5.41 14.16
C PRO A 73 19.66 4.46 12.96
N PRO A 74 19.77 3.14 13.20
CA PRO A 74 19.59 2.15 12.15
C PRO A 74 18.19 2.26 11.54
N ARG A 75 18.10 2.04 10.23
CA ARG A 75 16.84 2.14 9.46
C ARG A 75 16.25 0.76 9.25
N LYS A 76 14.93 0.67 9.32
CA LYS A 76 14.20 -0.55 8.96
C LYS A 76 13.86 -0.53 7.49
N TYR A 77 14.41 -1.47 6.74
CA TYR A 77 14.02 -1.69 5.37
C TYR A 77 13.06 -2.88 5.29
N TYR A 78 11.93 -2.69 4.61
CA TYR A 78 10.84 -3.63 4.55
C TYR A 78 10.87 -4.43 3.25
N THR A 79 10.49 -5.70 3.32
CA THR A 79 10.33 -6.61 2.20
C THR A 79 9.06 -7.44 2.37
N LEU A 80 8.46 -7.90 1.26
CA LEU A 80 7.39 -8.89 1.32
C LEU A 80 7.96 -10.26 1.72
N THR A 81 7.20 -10.97 2.56
CA THR A 81 7.38 -12.41 2.74
C THR A 81 6.71 -13.18 1.60
N GLU A 82 6.90 -14.50 1.54
CA GLU A 82 6.14 -15.34 0.59
C GLU A 82 4.62 -15.23 0.83
N VAL A 83 4.18 -15.25 2.10
CA VAL A 83 2.77 -15.01 2.46
C VAL A 83 2.29 -13.65 1.98
N GLY A 84 3.14 -12.61 2.10
CA GLY A 84 2.83 -11.27 1.60
C GLY A 84 2.66 -11.22 0.08
N LYS A 85 3.46 -11.97 -0.67
CA LYS A 85 3.33 -12.08 -2.13
C LYS A 85 2.04 -12.80 -2.54
N ASP A 86 1.68 -13.88 -1.85
CA ASP A 86 0.43 -14.62 -2.11
C ASP A 86 -0.80 -13.73 -1.87
N ILE A 87 -0.79 -12.97 -0.76
CA ILE A 87 -1.85 -12.00 -0.46
C ILE A 87 -1.89 -10.88 -1.50
N LEU A 88 -0.73 -10.35 -1.90
CA LEU A 88 -0.68 -9.32 -2.94
C LEU A 88 -1.30 -9.82 -4.25
N SER A 89 -1.02 -11.05 -4.67
CA SER A 89 -1.63 -11.62 -5.88
C SER A 89 -3.16 -11.70 -5.81
N GLN A 90 -3.73 -11.97 -4.62
CA GLN A 90 -5.19 -11.96 -4.43
C GLN A 90 -5.75 -10.54 -4.47
N LEU A 91 -5.02 -9.57 -3.91
CA LEU A 91 -5.39 -8.16 -3.97
C LEU A 91 -5.29 -7.59 -5.39
N ASP A 92 -4.31 -8.02 -6.19
CA ASP A 92 -4.20 -7.67 -7.61
C ASP A 92 -5.47 -8.07 -8.37
N GLN A 93 -5.94 -9.32 -8.17
CA GLN A 93 -7.18 -9.82 -8.75
C GLN A 93 -8.39 -8.99 -8.29
N THR A 94 -8.49 -8.73 -6.99
CA THR A 94 -9.57 -7.92 -6.41
C THR A 94 -9.58 -6.50 -6.99
N TRP A 95 -8.40 -5.89 -7.18
CA TRP A 95 -8.28 -4.57 -7.79
C TRP A 95 -8.75 -4.56 -9.24
N GLN A 96 -8.39 -5.58 -10.02
CA GLN A 96 -8.84 -5.70 -11.41
C GLN A 96 -10.37 -5.79 -11.50
N GLU A 97 -11.00 -6.58 -10.62
CA GLU A 97 -12.46 -6.69 -10.55
C GLU A 97 -13.13 -5.37 -10.16
N LEU A 98 -12.57 -4.65 -9.17
CA LEU A 98 -13.06 -3.33 -8.78
C LEU A 98 -12.91 -2.29 -9.90
N ALA A 99 -11.75 -2.26 -10.55
CA ALA A 99 -11.50 -1.36 -11.67
C ALA A 99 -12.45 -1.65 -12.84
N TYR A 100 -12.68 -2.92 -13.14
CA TYR A 100 -13.67 -3.35 -14.12
C TYR A 100 -15.09 -2.90 -13.75
N ALA A 101 -15.52 -3.16 -12.51
CA ALA A 101 -16.85 -2.77 -12.03
C ALA A 101 -17.07 -1.24 -12.09
N VAL A 102 -16.06 -0.44 -11.72
CA VAL A 102 -16.10 1.03 -11.85
C VAL A 102 -16.20 1.44 -13.31
N GLY A 103 -15.37 0.86 -14.20
CA GLY A 103 -15.39 1.16 -15.63
C GLY A 103 -16.75 0.86 -16.26
N VAL A 104 -17.30 -0.33 -16.01
CA VAL A 104 -18.65 -0.72 -16.47
C VAL A 104 -19.72 0.21 -15.92
N SER A 105 -19.61 0.63 -14.66
CA SER A 105 -20.58 1.54 -14.03
C SER A 105 -20.54 2.96 -14.61
N GLN A 106 -19.39 3.40 -15.15
CA GLN A 106 -19.22 4.72 -15.78
C GLN A 106 -19.63 4.73 -17.25
N GLU A 107 -19.34 3.65 -17.98
CA GLU A 107 -19.55 3.57 -19.43
C GLU A 107 -20.86 2.87 -19.82
N GLY A 108 -21.49 2.16 -18.87
CA GLY A 108 -22.59 1.24 -19.14
C GLY A 108 -22.08 -0.12 -19.67
N ALA A 109 -22.80 -1.20 -19.39
CA ALA A 109 -22.47 -2.50 -19.95
C ALA A 109 -22.62 -2.44 -21.48
N LYS A 110 -21.51 -2.59 -22.22
CA LYS A 110 -21.59 -2.77 -23.68
C LYS A 110 -22.38 -4.05 -23.94
N SER A 111 -23.51 -3.88 -24.61
CA SER A 111 -24.42 -4.94 -25.04
C SER A 111 -23.75 -5.86 -26.06
#